data_AF-A0A4U0P236-F1
#
_entry.id   AF-A0A4U0P236-F1
#
_cell.length_a   1.000
_cell.length_b   1.000
_cell.length_c   1.000
_cell.angle_alpha   90.00
_cell.angle_beta   90.00
_cell.angle_gamma   90.00
#
_symmetry.space_group_name_H-M   'P 1'
#
loop_
_entity.id
_entity.type
_entity.pdbx_description
1 polymer ?
#
loop_
_entity_poly.entity_id
_entity_poly.type
_entity_poly.pdbx_seq_one_letter_code
_entity_poly.pdbx_strand_id
1 'polypeptide(L)'
;MKKLLLTLTAVAGMTFASNAQEFGFGKGDFLVEGNFNSSNTNDKNTKEKTATFNFNPKAGYFVTDKIAVGVDLGFGQNKETTFDNNDVKTIDTEKAFGIGAFGRYYFLEVGSRFKTYTEVGVGYANTTGETKVGTDTNDHPKINGFGANAGIGANYFLTDKIAINFAFADVISFGSAKADVDGAESVSTFNTNVNVFNNFFETAKFGLTFKF
;
A
#
# COMPACT_ATOMS: atom_id res chain seq x y z
N MET A 1 3.39 44.58 -27.62
CA MET A 1 2.03 44.23 -27.13
C MET A 1 1.89 42.76 -26.67
N LYS A 2 2.47 41.77 -27.35
CA LYS A 2 2.37 40.34 -26.94
C LYS A 2 3.03 40.01 -25.59
N LYS A 3 4.06 40.78 -25.18
CA LYS A 3 4.77 40.57 -23.89
C LYS A 3 4.03 41.14 -22.67
N LEU A 4 3.11 42.10 -22.87
CA LEU A 4 2.34 42.72 -21.79
C LEU A 4 1.12 41.88 -21.41
N LEU A 5 0.53 41.17 -22.39
CA LEU A 5 -0.56 40.23 -22.14
C LEU A 5 -0.11 39.06 -21.25
N LEU A 6 1.11 38.53 -21.50
CA LEU A 6 1.66 37.38 -20.77
C LEU A 6 1.91 37.70 -19.28
N THR A 7 2.43 38.88 -18.99
CA THR A 7 2.62 39.35 -17.60
C THR A 7 1.30 39.68 -16.92
N LEU A 8 0.31 40.23 -17.63
CA LEU A 8 -1.02 40.46 -17.04
C LEU A 8 -1.75 39.17 -16.72
N THR A 9 -1.65 38.12 -17.54
CA THR A 9 -2.16 36.78 -17.21
C THR A 9 -1.41 36.11 -16.07
N ALA A 10 -0.09 36.34 -15.95
CA ALA A 10 0.68 35.80 -14.84
C ALA A 10 0.31 36.48 -13.50
N VAL A 11 0.06 37.79 -13.52
CA VAL A 11 -0.36 38.55 -12.33
C VAL A 11 -1.83 38.28 -11.98
N ALA A 12 -2.72 38.17 -12.96
CA ALA A 12 -4.11 37.79 -12.73
C ALA A 12 -4.25 36.34 -12.23
N GLY A 13 -3.40 35.42 -12.70
CA GLY A 13 -3.33 34.04 -12.19
C GLY A 13 -2.90 33.94 -10.73
N MET A 14 -2.06 34.87 -10.25
CA MET A 14 -1.66 34.94 -8.83
C MET A 14 -2.75 35.53 -7.93
N THR A 15 -3.67 36.35 -8.45
CA THR A 15 -4.75 36.94 -7.64
C THR A 15 -5.93 35.99 -7.40
N PHE A 16 -6.07 34.90 -8.15
CA PHE A 16 -7.08 33.86 -7.91
C PHE A 16 -6.64 32.78 -6.89
N ALA A 17 -5.37 32.82 -6.45
CA ALA A 17 -4.81 31.89 -5.45
C ALA A 17 -4.99 32.35 -4.00
N SER A 18 -5.81 33.39 -3.75
CA SER A 18 -6.08 33.90 -2.39
C SER A 18 -7.28 33.24 -1.70
N ASN A 19 -7.88 32.21 -2.30
CA ASN A 19 -8.72 31.29 -1.53
C ASN A 19 -7.77 30.57 -0.56
N ALA A 20 -7.95 30.74 0.75
CA ALA A 20 -7.21 29.99 1.75
C ALA A 20 -7.33 28.51 1.42
N GLN A 21 -6.26 27.91 0.89
CA GLN A 21 -6.26 26.54 0.45
C GLN A 21 -6.39 25.67 1.69
N GLU A 22 -7.60 25.14 1.93
CA GLU A 22 -7.88 24.32 3.11
C GLU A 22 -7.29 22.93 2.89
N PHE A 23 -6.15 22.70 3.50
CA PHE A 23 -5.45 21.42 3.47
C PHE A 23 -6.05 20.50 4.53
N GLY A 24 -6.64 19.40 4.10
CA GLY A 24 -7.32 18.46 4.98
C GLY A 24 -8.51 17.80 4.31
N PHE A 25 -9.20 17.01 5.10
CA PHE A 25 -10.40 16.28 4.72
C PHE A 25 -11.58 16.82 5.52
N GLY A 26 -12.74 16.92 4.88
CA GLY A 26 -14.00 17.27 5.49
C GLY A 26 -15.03 16.15 5.32
N LYS A 27 -16.11 16.22 6.09
CA LYS A 27 -17.26 15.33 5.90
C LYS A 27 -17.78 15.43 4.46
N GLY A 28 -17.96 14.28 3.82
CA GLY A 28 -18.42 14.18 2.44
C GLY A 28 -17.30 14.02 1.40
N ASP A 29 -16.05 14.28 1.78
CA ASP A 29 -14.92 14.08 0.88
C ASP A 29 -14.71 12.60 0.57
N PHE A 30 -14.22 12.33 -0.64
CA PHE A 30 -13.70 11.02 -1.02
C PHE A 30 -12.18 11.03 -0.99
N LEU A 31 -11.58 9.98 -0.44
CA LEU A 31 -10.17 9.68 -0.58
C LEU A 31 -9.96 8.54 -1.57
N VAL A 32 -9.04 8.71 -2.51
CA VAL A 32 -8.50 7.64 -3.33
C VAL A 32 -7.01 7.58 -3.09
N GLU A 33 -6.52 6.46 -2.59
CA GLU A 33 -5.12 6.29 -2.19
C GLU A 33 -4.52 5.08 -2.89
N GLY A 34 -3.27 5.17 -3.32
CA GLY A 34 -2.55 4.05 -3.90
C GLY A 34 -1.18 3.92 -3.27
N ASN A 35 -0.95 2.84 -2.53
CA ASN A 35 0.37 2.52 -1.97
C ASN A 35 1.05 1.49 -2.87
N PHE A 36 2.29 1.74 -3.27
CA PHE A 36 3.06 0.79 -4.05
C PHE A 36 4.43 0.53 -3.44
N ASN A 37 4.95 -0.67 -3.64
CA ASN A 37 6.28 -1.07 -3.22
C ASN A 37 6.86 -2.04 -4.26
N SER A 38 8.12 -1.84 -4.63
CA SER A 38 8.83 -2.72 -5.56
C SER A 38 10.27 -2.87 -5.09
N SER A 39 10.77 -4.10 -5.07
CA SER A 39 12.15 -4.42 -4.69
C SER A 39 12.70 -5.48 -5.63
N ASN A 40 14.00 -5.40 -5.90
CA ASN A 40 14.72 -6.36 -6.73
C ASN A 40 16.09 -6.63 -6.12
N THR A 41 16.41 -7.89 -5.92
CA THR A 41 17.69 -8.38 -5.39
C THR A 41 18.30 -9.35 -6.38
N ASN A 42 19.63 -9.32 -6.52
CA ASN A 42 20.41 -10.23 -7.36
C ASN A 42 21.67 -10.65 -6.60
N ASP A 43 21.59 -11.76 -5.89
CA ASP A 43 22.72 -12.34 -5.17
C ASP A 43 23.50 -13.29 -6.09
N LYS A 44 24.71 -12.88 -6.44
CA LYS A 44 25.59 -13.67 -7.31
C LYS A 44 26.30 -14.81 -6.57
N ASN A 45 26.36 -14.78 -5.24
CA ASN A 45 26.98 -15.83 -4.44
C ASN A 45 26.09 -17.07 -4.39
N THR A 46 24.78 -16.87 -4.24
CA THR A 46 23.77 -17.94 -4.25
C THR A 46 23.12 -18.16 -5.61
N LYS A 47 23.47 -17.36 -6.63
CA LYS A 47 22.81 -17.31 -7.94
C LYS A 47 21.29 -17.11 -7.82
N GLU A 48 20.86 -16.27 -6.89
CA GLU A 48 19.45 -16.01 -6.60
C GLU A 48 19.04 -14.63 -7.08
N LYS A 49 17.84 -14.53 -7.67
CA LYS A 49 17.22 -13.26 -8.03
C LYS A 49 15.81 -13.21 -7.49
N THR A 50 15.50 -12.15 -6.76
CA THR A 50 14.20 -11.98 -6.12
C THR A 50 13.60 -10.66 -6.56
N ALA A 51 12.37 -10.68 -7.03
CA ALA A 51 11.63 -9.51 -7.47
C ALA A 51 10.26 -9.49 -6.79
N THR A 52 10.00 -8.46 -6.01
CA THR A 52 8.75 -8.29 -5.29
C THR A 52 8.05 -7.03 -5.78
N PHE A 53 6.75 -7.12 -5.98
CA PHE A 53 5.88 -6.00 -6.33
C PHE A 53 4.61 -6.07 -5.49
N ASN A 54 4.23 -4.94 -4.91
CA ASN A 54 2.99 -4.79 -4.15
C ASN A 54 2.29 -3.50 -4.55
N PHE A 55 0.99 -3.57 -4.72
CA PHE A 55 0.12 -2.41 -4.96
C PHE A 55 -1.18 -2.56 -4.17
N ASN A 56 -1.54 -1.52 -3.42
CA ASN A 56 -2.71 -1.51 -2.56
C ASN A 56 -3.50 -0.21 -2.78
N PRO A 57 -4.41 -0.19 -3.78
CA PRO A 57 -5.34 0.92 -3.96
C PRO A 57 -6.47 0.86 -2.92
N LYS A 58 -6.91 2.04 -2.49
CA LYS A 58 -7.96 2.27 -1.50
C LYS A 58 -8.91 3.35 -1.97
N ALA A 59 -10.18 3.20 -1.63
CA ALA A 59 -11.17 4.25 -1.76
C ALA A 59 -11.93 4.38 -0.44
N GLY A 60 -12.08 5.60 0.07
CA GLY A 60 -12.78 5.88 1.32
C GLY A 60 -13.62 7.13 1.25
N TYR A 61 -14.59 7.21 2.14
CA TYR A 61 -15.55 8.29 2.27
C TYR A 61 -15.54 8.84 3.70
N PHE A 62 -15.43 10.16 3.83
CA PHE A 62 -15.43 10.84 5.12
C PHE A 62 -16.85 10.97 5.67
N VAL A 63 -17.21 10.13 6.64
CA VAL A 63 -18.50 10.17 7.34
C VAL A 63 -18.57 11.30 8.37
N THR A 64 -17.41 11.76 8.83
CA THR A 64 -17.20 12.97 9.64
C THR A 64 -15.96 13.70 9.15
N ASP A 65 -15.67 14.87 9.71
CA ASP A 65 -14.46 15.65 9.37
C ASP A 65 -13.15 14.94 9.74
N LYS A 66 -13.21 13.81 10.47
CA LYS A 66 -12.02 13.08 10.95
C LYS A 66 -12.09 11.57 10.73
N ILE A 67 -13.24 11.02 10.36
CA ILE A 67 -13.44 9.58 10.22
C ILE A 67 -13.79 9.28 8.76
N ALA A 68 -12.99 8.42 8.15
CA ALA A 68 -13.27 7.83 6.86
C ALA A 68 -13.52 6.33 7.01
N VAL A 69 -14.41 5.80 6.18
CA VAL A 69 -14.62 4.36 6.00
C VAL A 69 -14.45 4.03 4.53
N GLY A 70 -13.93 2.85 4.21
CA GLY A 70 -13.59 2.54 2.83
C GLY A 70 -13.33 1.08 2.57
N VAL A 71 -12.94 0.83 1.33
CA VAL A 71 -12.53 -0.47 0.82
C VAL A 71 -11.15 -0.38 0.22
N ASP A 72 -10.43 -1.49 0.25
CA ASP A 72 -9.11 -1.62 -0.34
C ASP A 72 -8.97 -2.90 -1.15
N LEU A 73 -8.07 -2.88 -2.11
CA LEU A 73 -7.65 -4.05 -2.85
C LEU A 73 -6.16 -4.27 -2.64
N GLY A 74 -5.71 -5.51 -2.69
CA GLY A 74 -4.30 -5.87 -2.61
C GLY A 74 -3.87 -6.65 -3.84
N PHE A 75 -2.78 -6.25 -4.46
CA PHE A 75 -2.11 -6.98 -5.53
C PHE A 75 -0.65 -7.20 -5.13
N GLY A 76 -0.25 -8.46 -5.02
CA GLY A 76 1.11 -8.84 -4.69
C GLY A 76 1.68 -9.78 -5.73
N GLN A 77 2.96 -9.65 -6.04
CA GLN A 77 3.71 -10.63 -6.80
C GLN A 77 5.09 -10.80 -6.17
N ASN A 78 5.49 -12.04 -5.91
CA ASN A 78 6.85 -12.39 -5.58
C ASN A 78 7.38 -13.34 -6.65
N LYS A 79 8.58 -13.08 -7.15
CA LYS A 79 9.22 -13.93 -8.14
C LYS A 79 10.65 -14.20 -7.70
N GLU A 80 10.95 -15.47 -7.52
CA GLU A 80 12.29 -15.95 -7.22
C GLU A 80 12.84 -16.71 -8.42
N THR A 81 14.13 -16.55 -8.70
CA THR A 81 14.84 -17.31 -9.72
C THR A 81 16.14 -17.81 -9.13
N THR A 82 16.28 -19.12 -9.08
CA THR A 82 17.46 -19.82 -8.57
C THR A 82 18.07 -20.70 -9.66
N PHE A 83 19.35 -21.02 -9.48
CA PHE A 83 20.06 -21.96 -10.34
C PHE A 83 20.68 -23.04 -9.47
N ASP A 84 20.48 -24.30 -9.83
CA ASP A 84 21.12 -25.42 -9.14
C ASP A 84 22.62 -25.55 -9.51
N ASN A 85 23.28 -26.58 -8.97
CA ASN A 85 24.70 -26.84 -9.26
C ASN A 85 24.99 -27.23 -10.72
N ASN A 86 23.96 -27.62 -11.48
CA ASN A 86 24.03 -27.96 -12.90
C ASN A 86 23.56 -26.80 -13.80
N ASP A 87 23.41 -25.59 -13.24
CA ASP A 87 22.86 -24.40 -13.90
C ASP A 87 21.42 -24.58 -14.44
N VAL A 88 20.66 -25.51 -13.87
CA VAL A 88 19.23 -25.64 -14.15
C VAL A 88 18.49 -24.49 -13.47
N LYS A 89 17.75 -23.73 -14.27
CA LYS A 89 16.98 -22.58 -13.83
C LYS A 89 15.64 -23.01 -13.24
N THR A 90 15.40 -22.60 -12.01
CA THR A 90 14.09 -22.69 -11.34
C THR A 90 13.51 -21.28 -11.21
N ILE A 91 12.23 -21.12 -11.53
CA ILE A 91 11.50 -19.86 -11.32
C ILE A 91 10.29 -20.17 -10.45
N ASP A 92 10.27 -19.60 -9.27
CA ASP A 92 9.09 -19.63 -8.40
C ASP A 92 8.34 -18.30 -8.53
N THR A 93 7.03 -18.35 -8.70
CA THR A 93 6.20 -17.14 -8.81
C THR A 93 4.95 -17.28 -7.99
N GLU A 94 4.78 -16.38 -7.02
CA GLU A 94 3.57 -16.24 -6.22
C GLU A 94 2.84 -14.95 -6.61
N LYS A 95 1.51 -15.02 -6.62
CA LYS A 95 0.62 -13.88 -6.85
C LYS A 95 -0.45 -13.86 -5.78
N ALA A 96 -0.67 -12.69 -5.20
CA ALA A 96 -1.69 -12.46 -4.20
C ALA A 96 -2.74 -11.47 -4.71
N PHE A 97 -4.00 -11.77 -4.43
CA PHE A 97 -5.11 -10.83 -4.61
C PHE A 97 -5.92 -10.75 -3.31
N GLY A 98 -6.18 -9.53 -2.85
CA GLY A 98 -6.94 -9.26 -1.64
C GLY A 98 -8.02 -8.21 -1.84
N ILE A 99 -9.05 -8.30 -1.00
CA ILE A 99 -10.09 -7.29 -0.83
C ILE A 99 -10.32 -7.07 0.66
N GLY A 100 -10.48 -5.81 1.04
CA GLY A 100 -10.64 -5.41 2.43
C GLY A 100 -11.58 -4.23 2.60
N ALA A 101 -11.91 -3.99 3.86
CA ALA A 101 -12.58 -2.80 4.31
C ALA A 101 -11.79 -2.19 5.48
N PHE A 102 -11.81 -0.87 5.59
CA PHE A 102 -11.07 -0.16 6.61
C PHE A 102 -11.88 0.99 7.21
N GLY A 103 -11.52 1.34 8.45
CA GLY A 103 -11.92 2.56 9.13
C GLY A 103 -10.69 3.36 9.51
N ARG A 104 -10.65 4.64 9.14
CA ARG A 104 -9.52 5.54 9.36
C ARG A 104 -9.95 6.73 10.20
N TYR A 105 -9.22 7.02 11.27
CA TYR A 105 -9.42 8.18 12.14
C TYR A 105 -8.21 9.11 12.13
N TYR A 106 -8.43 10.37 11.75
CA TYR A 106 -7.43 11.43 11.77
C TYR A 106 -7.40 12.08 13.15
N PHE A 107 -6.36 11.78 13.93
CA PHE A 107 -6.29 12.15 15.34
C PHE A 107 -5.39 13.37 15.63
N LEU A 108 -4.44 13.67 14.75
CA LEU A 108 -3.51 14.77 14.95
C LEU A 108 -3.17 15.47 13.63
N GLU A 109 -3.20 16.80 13.68
CA GLU A 109 -2.86 17.69 12.59
C GLU A 109 -1.65 18.53 13.00
N VAL A 110 -0.52 18.38 12.30
CA VAL A 110 0.71 19.11 12.60
C VAL A 110 0.89 20.21 11.57
N GLY A 111 0.50 21.43 11.93
CA GLY A 111 0.37 22.53 10.98
C GLY A 111 -0.79 22.30 10.00
N SER A 112 -0.78 23.01 8.86
CA SER A 112 -1.90 22.94 7.91
C SER A 112 -1.88 21.70 7.02
N ARG A 113 -0.69 21.23 6.62
CA ARG A 113 -0.53 20.22 5.56
C ARG A 113 -0.34 18.78 6.03
N PHE A 114 0.02 18.56 7.28
CA PHE A 114 0.33 17.22 7.79
C PHE A 114 -0.85 16.69 8.61
N LYS A 115 -1.46 15.60 8.14
CA LYS A 115 -2.62 14.95 8.76
C LYS A 115 -2.24 13.51 9.11
N THR A 116 -2.17 13.19 10.39
CA THR A 116 -1.87 11.84 10.86
C THR A 116 -3.15 11.07 11.15
N TYR A 117 -3.10 9.77 10.92
CA TYR A 117 -4.24 8.90 11.11
C TYR A 117 -3.83 7.56 11.73
N THR A 118 -4.81 6.94 12.38
CA THR A 118 -4.79 5.51 12.65
C THR A 118 -5.83 4.84 11.75
N GLU A 119 -5.56 3.62 11.35
CA GLU A 119 -6.44 2.82 10.50
C GLU A 119 -6.58 1.43 11.07
N VAL A 120 -7.81 0.91 11.06
CA VAL A 120 -8.12 -0.49 11.30
C VAL A 120 -8.67 -1.09 10.03
N GLY A 121 -8.20 -2.29 9.68
CA GLY A 121 -8.59 -2.99 8.47
C GLY A 121 -8.98 -4.42 8.76
N VAL A 122 -9.90 -4.95 7.97
CA VAL A 122 -10.19 -6.38 7.86
C VAL A 122 -10.25 -6.77 6.40
N GLY A 123 -9.83 -7.98 6.07
CA GLY A 123 -9.82 -8.38 4.67
C GLY A 123 -9.68 -9.88 4.46
N TYR A 124 -9.90 -10.25 3.20
CA TYR A 124 -9.70 -11.57 2.66
C TYR A 124 -8.67 -11.51 1.54
N ALA A 125 -7.77 -12.48 1.49
CA ALA A 125 -6.79 -12.60 0.42
C ALA A 125 -6.68 -14.05 -0.06
N ASN A 126 -6.29 -14.19 -1.32
CA ASN A 126 -5.90 -15.46 -1.88
C ASN A 126 -4.54 -15.35 -2.55
N THR A 127 -3.76 -16.42 -2.46
CA THR A 127 -2.45 -16.57 -3.08
C THR A 127 -2.46 -17.78 -3.98
N THR A 128 -1.91 -17.63 -5.17
CA THR A 128 -1.64 -18.71 -6.13
C THR A 128 -0.18 -18.67 -6.50
N GLY A 129 0.43 -19.82 -6.76
CA GLY A 129 1.82 -19.88 -7.17
C GLY A 129 2.08 -20.92 -8.24
N GLU A 130 3.25 -20.83 -8.87
CA GLU A 130 3.77 -21.83 -9.79
C GLU A 130 5.30 -21.93 -9.65
N THR A 131 5.84 -23.14 -9.74
CA THR A 131 7.28 -23.38 -9.90
C THR A 131 7.55 -23.91 -11.31
N LYS A 132 8.50 -23.28 -12.00
CA LYS A 132 8.95 -23.67 -13.35
C LYS A 132 10.39 -24.15 -13.29
N VAL A 133 10.65 -25.36 -13.79
CA VAL A 133 11.99 -25.94 -13.92
C VAL A 133 12.17 -26.38 -15.37
N GLY A 134 13.01 -25.67 -16.13
CA GLY A 134 13.11 -25.91 -17.58
C GLY A 134 11.79 -25.68 -18.31
N THR A 135 11.22 -26.72 -18.91
CA THR A 135 9.91 -26.70 -19.59
C THR A 135 8.74 -27.11 -18.69
N ASP A 136 9.03 -27.70 -17.52
CA ASP A 136 8.01 -28.22 -16.63
C ASP A 136 7.45 -27.11 -15.74
N THR A 137 6.14 -27.12 -15.53
CA THR A 137 5.42 -26.17 -14.67
C THR A 137 4.60 -26.95 -13.66
N ASN A 138 4.76 -26.63 -12.38
CA ASN A 138 3.97 -27.20 -11.29
C ASN A 138 3.26 -26.08 -10.54
N ASP A 139 1.93 -26.13 -10.52
CA ASP A 139 1.12 -25.15 -9.79
C ASP A 139 1.14 -25.45 -8.29
N HIS A 140 1.25 -24.40 -7.49
CA HIS A 140 1.09 -24.48 -6.04
C HIS A 140 -0.40 -24.58 -5.70
N PRO A 141 -0.73 -25.24 -4.57
CA PRO A 141 -2.06 -25.11 -3.98
C PRO A 141 -2.46 -23.66 -3.78
N LYS A 142 -3.70 -23.32 -4.14
CA LYS A 142 -4.26 -22.01 -3.80
C LYS A 142 -4.33 -21.88 -2.28
N ILE A 143 -3.94 -20.73 -1.75
CA ILE A 143 -4.05 -20.41 -0.33
C ILE A 143 -5.11 -19.33 -0.17
N ASN A 144 -6.01 -19.50 0.79
CA ASN A 144 -7.04 -18.53 1.12
C ASN A 144 -6.88 -18.10 2.58
N GLY A 145 -7.05 -16.82 2.87
CA GLY A 145 -6.90 -16.32 4.22
C GLY A 145 -7.69 -15.07 4.51
N PHE A 146 -7.89 -14.80 5.79
CA PHE A 146 -8.49 -13.58 6.30
C PHE A 146 -7.59 -12.96 7.35
N GLY A 147 -7.72 -11.66 7.56
CA GLY A 147 -6.92 -10.96 8.55
C GLY A 147 -7.56 -9.67 9.02
N ALA A 148 -6.99 -9.16 10.11
CA ALA A 148 -7.30 -7.87 10.68
C ALA A 148 -5.98 -7.15 11.03
N ASN A 149 -5.95 -5.84 10.87
CA ASN A 149 -4.79 -5.03 11.21
C ASN A 149 -5.21 -3.70 11.85
N ALA A 150 -4.27 -3.11 12.58
CA ALA A 150 -4.34 -1.76 13.08
C ALA A 150 -2.98 -1.08 12.89
N GLY A 151 -2.98 0.09 12.27
CA GLY A 151 -1.77 0.81 11.89
C GLY A 151 -1.86 2.31 12.10
N ILE A 152 -0.74 2.98 11.84
CA ILE A 152 -0.63 4.44 11.85
C ILE A 152 0.00 4.93 10.54
N GLY A 153 -0.41 6.11 10.11
CA GLY A 153 0.10 6.75 8.91
C GLY A 153 -0.06 8.26 8.94
N ALA A 154 0.43 8.91 7.90
CA ALA A 154 0.30 10.35 7.71
C ALA A 154 0.14 10.73 6.25
N ASN A 155 -0.65 11.77 6.02
CA ASN A 155 -0.75 12.44 4.74
C ASN A 155 -0.05 13.81 4.81
N TYR A 156 0.77 14.13 3.81
CA TYR A 156 1.33 15.45 3.60
C TYR A 156 0.74 16.07 2.33
N PHE A 157 -0.11 17.07 2.48
CA PHE A 157 -0.78 17.73 1.36
C PHE A 157 0.20 18.59 0.55
N LEU A 158 0.35 18.24 -0.74
CA LEU A 158 1.07 19.03 -1.74
C LEU A 158 0.19 20.16 -2.29
N THR A 159 -1.09 19.85 -2.50
CA THR A 159 -2.18 20.78 -2.86
C THR A 159 -3.39 20.47 -1.97
N ASP A 160 -4.50 21.21 -2.05
CA ASP A 160 -5.77 20.87 -1.39
C ASP A 160 -6.35 19.52 -1.83
N LYS A 161 -5.95 19.00 -2.99
CA LYS A 161 -6.49 17.76 -3.58
C LYS A 161 -5.51 16.61 -3.66
N ILE A 162 -4.21 16.85 -3.48
CA ILE A 162 -3.17 15.83 -3.64
C ILE A 162 -2.29 15.84 -2.39
N ALA A 163 -2.16 14.68 -1.77
CA ALA A 163 -1.26 14.44 -0.65
C ALA A 163 -0.35 13.25 -0.92
N ILE A 164 0.86 13.29 -0.36
CA ILE A 164 1.72 12.11 -0.24
C ILE A 164 1.22 11.33 0.98
N ASN A 165 1.02 10.03 0.81
CA ASN A 165 0.73 9.10 1.91
C ASN A 165 2.01 8.42 2.39
N PHE A 166 2.16 8.39 3.70
CA PHE A 166 3.19 7.64 4.42
C PHE A 166 2.48 6.68 5.37
N ALA A 167 2.38 5.41 5.00
CA ALA A 167 1.91 4.38 5.92
C ALA A 167 3.14 3.79 6.64
N PHE A 168 3.26 4.03 7.95
CA PHE A 168 4.49 3.73 8.69
C PHE A 168 4.69 2.23 8.94
N ALA A 169 3.61 1.50 9.27
CA ALA A 169 3.44 0.03 9.27
C ALA A 169 2.15 -0.32 10.04
N ASP A 170 1.70 -1.58 9.93
CA ASP A 170 0.73 -2.14 10.87
C ASP A 170 1.40 -2.31 12.24
N VAL A 171 0.84 -1.70 13.28
CA VAL A 171 1.31 -1.83 14.66
C VAL A 171 0.89 -3.18 15.23
N ILE A 172 -0.30 -3.66 14.87
CA ILE A 172 -0.84 -4.96 15.26
C ILE A 172 -1.46 -5.61 14.03
N SER A 173 -1.22 -6.90 13.82
CA SER A 173 -1.92 -7.66 12.79
C SER A 173 -2.21 -9.10 13.24
N PHE A 174 -3.33 -9.61 12.76
CA PHE A 174 -3.73 -11.00 12.85
C PHE A 174 -4.05 -11.51 11.45
N GLY A 175 -3.62 -12.71 11.12
CA GLY A 175 -3.99 -13.38 9.88
C GLY A 175 -4.15 -14.87 10.09
N SER A 176 -5.07 -15.48 9.36
CA SER A 176 -5.22 -16.92 9.28
C SER A 176 -5.36 -17.33 7.83
N ALA A 177 -4.57 -18.32 7.40
CA ALA A 177 -4.54 -18.80 6.02
C ALA A 177 -4.55 -20.32 5.97
N LYS A 178 -5.13 -20.87 4.91
CA LYS A 178 -5.25 -22.31 4.67
C LYS A 178 -5.07 -22.62 3.18
N ALA A 179 -4.33 -23.69 2.89
CA ALA A 179 -4.22 -24.25 1.55
C ALA A 179 -5.52 -24.96 1.14
N ASP A 180 -5.92 -24.81 -0.11
CA ASP A 180 -7.13 -25.38 -0.71
C ASP A 180 -6.86 -26.80 -1.21
N VAL A 181 -6.49 -27.67 -0.26
CA VAL A 181 -6.25 -29.11 -0.47
C VAL A 181 -6.86 -29.90 0.68
N ASP A 182 -7.22 -31.14 0.41
CA ASP A 182 -7.85 -32.01 1.40
C ASP A 182 -6.90 -32.30 2.56
N GLY A 183 -7.43 -32.30 3.79
CA GLY A 183 -6.66 -32.48 5.02
C GLY A 183 -5.80 -31.28 5.47
N ALA A 184 -5.79 -30.14 4.76
CA ALA A 184 -5.03 -28.98 5.19
C ALA A 184 -5.64 -28.30 6.44
N GLU A 185 -4.77 -27.89 7.38
CA GLU A 185 -5.13 -27.09 8.54
C GLU A 185 -4.80 -25.61 8.32
N SER A 186 -5.47 -24.72 9.06
CA SER A 186 -5.19 -23.29 9.00
C SER A 186 -3.97 -22.94 9.84
N VAL A 187 -3.09 -22.10 9.30
CA VAL A 187 -2.00 -21.47 10.04
C VAL A 187 -2.42 -20.05 10.40
N SER A 188 -2.31 -19.69 11.68
CA SER A 188 -2.62 -18.35 12.16
C SER A 188 -1.38 -17.67 12.73
N THR A 189 -1.26 -16.38 12.47
CA THR A 189 -0.16 -15.53 12.92
C THR A 189 -0.70 -14.28 13.58
N PHE A 190 -0.10 -13.91 14.70
CA PHE A 190 -0.34 -12.63 15.37
C PHE A 190 0.99 -11.88 15.47
N ASN A 191 1.01 -10.62 15.02
CA ASN A 191 2.19 -9.78 15.02
C ASN A 191 1.93 -8.48 15.77
N THR A 192 2.96 -8.02 16.48
CA THR A 192 2.98 -6.70 17.13
C THR A 192 4.30 -6.02 16.82
N ASN A 193 4.23 -4.85 16.20
CA ASN A 193 5.38 -4.04 15.82
C ASN A 193 5.55 -2.86 16.78
N VAL A 194 5.53 -3.13 18.09
CA VAL A 194 5.75 -2.14 19.14
C VAL A 194 7.25 -2.04 19.41
N ASN A 195 7.80 -0.82 19.41
CA ASN A 195 9.23 -0.55 19.64
C ASN A 195 10.19 -1.14 18.58
N VAL A 196 9.79 -1.15 17.31
CA VAL A 196 10.71 -1.42 16.21
C VAL A 196 11.58 -0.17 16.00
N PHE A 197 12.79 -0.16 16.58
CA PHE A 197 13.76 0.94 16.47
C PHE A 197 14.55 0.93 15.16
N ASN A 198 14.29 -0.04 14.26
CA ASN A 198 14.82 0.01 12.91
C ASN A 198 14.28 1.24 12.18
N ASN A 199 15.01 1.69 11.16
CA ASN A 199 14.66 2.87 10.39
C ASN A 199 13.22 2.76 9.88
N PHE A 200 12.29 3.53 10.45
CA PHE A 200 10.86 3.48 10.11
C PHE A 200 10.58 3.79 8.63
N PHE A 201 11.57 4.33 7.90
CA PHE A 201 11.52 4.50 6.45
C PHE A 201 11.73 3.19 5.66
N GLU A 202 12.27 2.12 6.26
CA GLU A 202 12.42 0.81 5.59
C GLU A 202 11.08 0.08 5.41
N THR A 203 10.16 0.26 6.37
CA THR A 203 8.82 -0.34 6.33
C THR A 203 7.76 0.63 5.77
N ALA A 204 8.11 1.91 5.62
CA ALA A 204 7.19 2.92 5.13
C ALA A 204 6.75 2.62 3.69
N LYS A 205 5.43 2.54 3.49
CA LYS A 205 4.86 2.49 2.14
C LYS A 205 4.54 3.91 1.70
N PHE A 206 5.09 4.29 0.56
CA PHE A 206 4.82 5.55 -0.08
C PHE A 206 3.62 5.40 -1.02
N GLY A 207 2.70 6.35 -0.93
CA GLY A 207 1.53 6.40 -1.79
C GLY A 207 1.16 7.82 -2.17
N LEU A 208 0.25 7.94 -3.13
CA LEU A 208 -0.43 9.20 -3.43
C LEU A 208 -1.88 9.09 -2.98
N THR A 209 -2.36 10.15 -2.35
CA THR A 209 -3.76 10.31 -1.93
C THR A 209 -4.36 11.47 -2.71
N PHE A 210 -5.49 11.21 -3.35
CA PHE A 210 -6.31 12.19 -4.02
C PHE A 210 -7.57 12.43 -3.21
N LYS A 211 -7.94 13.70 -3.05
CA LYS A 211 -9.16 14.15 -2.39
C LYS A 211 -10.13 14.71 -3.44
N PHE A 212 -11.40 14.30 -3.36
CA PHE A 212 -12.49 14.77 -4.22
C PHE A 212 -13.66 15.27 -3.40
#